data_AF-A0A810N2Q3-F1
#
_entry.id   AF-A0A810N2Q3-F1
#
_cell.length_a   1.000
_cell.length_b   1.000
_cell.length_c   1.000
_cell.angle_alpha   90.00
_cell.angle_beta   90.00
_cell.angle_gamma   90.00
#
_symmetry.space_group_name_H-M   'P 1'
#
loop_
_entity.id
_entity.type
_entity.pdbx_description
1 polymer ?
#
loop_
_entity_poly.entity_id
_entity_poly.type
_entity_poly.pdbx_seq_one_letter_code
_entity_poly.pdbx_strand_id
1 'polypeptide(L)'
;MELLASPEIWIAFATLLLLEIVLGIDNIVFISILSGRLPEHQRARARTIGLALALITRLLLLASLSWVIGLTAPLFTVFGQEISGRDLILLIGGLFLVAKATYEIHEHLEGDDHGKKGKAASFASVIAQILVLDIVFSLDSVITAVGMVDELAVMVAAVVVAMVIMLVSASAVSNFVNRHPTVKMLALAFLVLIGASLVAEGLDQHIPKGYVYGPIAFSIFVEFLNLRARSRQKRERSAPVHLHPTYVKNSGEQRNAVLVAARPTGKTQVPKQPGNAGQQGRAGQPNRSGRPGGNTNRPGKGGRGGRSGRG
;
A
#
# COMPACT_ATOMS: atom_id res chain seq x y z
N MET A 1 -37.45 -29.27 -4.84
CA MET A 1 -37.99 -28.80 -3.54
C MET A 1 -37.20 -29.38 -2.37
N GLU A 2 -36.68 -30.62 -2.44
CA GLU A 2 -35.79 -31.17 -1.39
C GLU A 2 -34.44 -30.43 -1.25
N LEU A 3 -33.88 -29.94 -2.38
CA LEU A 3 -32.60 -29.21 -2.42
C LEU A 3 -32.57 -27.89 -1.63
N LEU A 4 -33.74 -27.28 -1.36
CA LEU A 4 -33.84 -26.03 -0.59
C LEU A 4 -34.26 -26.26 0.87
N ALA A 5 -34.69 -27.49 1.19
CA ALA A 5 -35.26 -27.86 2.48
C ALA A 5 -34.23 -28.51 3.43
N SER A 6 -33.07 -28.95 2.92
CA SER A 6 -32.01 -29.54 3.73
C SER A 6 -31.08 -28.46 4.34
N PRO A 7 -30.92 -28.41 5.67
CA PRO A 7 -29.99 -27.50 6.33
C PRO A 7 -28.53 -27.67 5.85
N GLU A 8 -28.16 -28.87 5.46
CA GLU A 8 -26.81 -29.25 5.03
C GLU A 8 -26.40 -28.48 3.76
N ILE A 9 -27.33 -28.29 2.81
CA ILE A 9 -27.06 -27.56 1.57
C ILE A 9 -26.80 -26.08 1.85
N TRP A 10 -27.50 -25.48 2.82
CA TRP A 10 -27.28 -24.10 3.21
C TRP A 10 -25.95 -23.91 3.93
N ILE A 11 -25.52 -24.88 4.74
CA ILE A 11 -24.20 -24.87 5.39
C ILE A 11 -23.09 -25.00 4.34
N ALA A 12 -23.25 -25.94 3.41
CA ALA A 12 -22.34 -26.15 2.28
C ALA A 12 -22.23 -24.89 1.41
N PHE A 13 -23.37 -24.31 1.02
CA PHE A 13 -23.44 -23.04 0.29
C PHE A 13 -22.73 -21.92 1.04
N ALA A 14 -23.02 -21.74 2.33
CA ALA A 14 -22.42 -20.68 3.14
C ALA A 14 -20.89 -20.86 3.28
N THR A 15 -20.44 -22.11 3.42
CA THR A 15 -19.01 -22.45 3.51
C THR A 15 -18.31 -22.17 2.18
N LEU A 16 -18.89 -22.61 1.07
CA LEU A 16 -18.39 -22.32 -0.26
C LEU A 16 -18.35 -20.81 -0.52
N LEU A 17 -19.46 -20.11 -0.26
CA LEU A 17 -19.54 -18.66 -0.42
C LEU A 17 -18.47 -17.94 0.41
N LEU A 18 -18.23 -18.37 1.65
CA LEU A 18 -17.21 -17.79 2.51
C LEU A 18 -15.81 -18.00 1.92
N LEU A 19 -15.46 -19.24 1.54
CA LEU A 19 -14.17 -19.55 0.93
C LEU A 19 -13.97 -18.80 -0.38
N GLU A 20 -15.02 -18.70 -1.19
CA GLU A 20 -15.06 -17.95 -2.44
C GLU A 20 -14.82 -16.45 -2.25
N ILE A 21 -15.41 -15.86 -1.21
CA ILE A 21 -15.17 -14.45 -0.88
C ILE A 21 -13.75 -14.25 -0.36
N VAL A 22 -13.27 -15.11 0.55
CA VAL A 22 -11.92 -15.00 1.13
C VAL A 22 -10.87 -15.10 0.02
N LEU A 23 -10.99 -16.08 -0.87
CA LEU A 23 -10.14 -16.26 -2.05
C LEU A 23 -10.33 -15.14 -3.09
N GLY A 24 -11.57 -14.69 -3.29
CA GLY A 24 -11.92 -13.68 -4.28
C GLY A 24 -11.43 -12.27 -3.92
N ILE A 25 -11.18 -11.98 -2.64
CA ILE A 25 -10.56 -10.72 -2.21
C ILE A 25 -9.19 -10.53 -2.85
N ASP A 26 -8.40 -11.60 -2.98
CA ASP A 26 -7.09 -11.51 -3.63
C ASP A 26 -7.22 -11.23 -5.14
N ASN A 27 -8.22 -11.83 -5.80
CA ASN A 27 -8.52 -11.59 -7.22
C ASN A 27 -8.94 -10.14 -7.50
N ILE A 28 -9.82 -9.55 -6.68
CA ILE A 28 -10.28 -8.16 -6.87
C ILE A 28 -9.16 -7.14 -6.59
N VAL A 29 -8.31 -7.44 -5.60
CA VAL A 29 -7.15 -6.60 -5.28
C VAL A 29 -6.13 -6.69 -6.42
N PHE A 30 -5.89 -7.87 -6.96
CA PHE A 30 -5.02 -8.07 -8.11
C PHE A 30 -5.52 -7.33 -9.36
N ILE A 31 -6.80 -7.48 -9.69
CA ILE A 31 -7.48 -6.72 -10.75
C ILE A 31 -7.32 -5.21 -10.53
N SER A 32 -7.41 -4.75 -9.28
CA SER A 32 -7.22 -3.34 -8.91
C SER A 32 -5.79 -2.84 -9.14
N ILE A 33 -4.79 -3.66 -8.84
CA ILE A 33 -3.37 -3.35 -9.07
C ILE A 33 -3.07 -3.26 -10.57
N LEU A 34 -3.48 -4.27 -11.34
CA LEU A 34 -3.24 -4.29 -12.78
C LEU A 34 -3.99 -3.19 -13.53
N SER A 35 -5.27 -3.00 -13.23
CA SER A 35 -6.05 -1.92 -13.85
C SER A 35 -5.50 -0.54 -13.48
N GLY A 36 -4.81 -0.38 -12.35
CA GLY A 36 -4.10 0.84 -11.97
C GLY A 36 -3.03 1.28 -12.98
N ARG A 37 -2.46 0.34 -13.75
CA ARG A 37 -1.46 0.61 -14.81
C ARG A 37 -2.07 1.22 -16.09
N LEU A 38 -3.39 1.17 -16.22
CA LEU A 38 -4.10 1.77 -17.35
C LEU A 38 -4.38 3.27 -17.12
N PRO A 39 -4.60 4.04 -18.20
CA PRO A 39 -5.13 5.40 -18.09
C PRO A 39 -6.42 5.45 -17.27
N GLU A 40 -6.62 6.53 -16.50
CA GLU A 40 -7.72 6.64 -15.52
C GLU A 40 -9.10 6.32 -16.10
N HIS A 41 -9.37 6.76 -17.33
CA HIS A 41 -10.63 6.55 -18.03
C HIS A 41 -10.91 5.07 -18.39
N GLN A 42 -9.89 4.20 -18.39
CA GLN A 42 -10.03 2.78 -18.73
C GLN A 42 -10.08 1.88 -17.50
N ARG A 43 -9.60 2.33 -16.34
CA ARG A 43 -9.44 1.49 -15.14
C ARG A 43 -10.76 0.85 -14.70
N ALA A 44 -11.82 1.65 -14.60
CA ALA A 44 -13.14 1.14 -14.20
C ALA A 44 -13.68 0.10 -15.17
N ARG A 45 -13.57 0.36 -16.48
CA ARG A 45 -13.97 -0.60 -17.52
C ARG A 45 -13.15 -1.88 -17.46
N ALA A 46 -11.84 -1.78 -17.24
CA ALA A 46 -10.97 -2.95 -17.12
C ALA A 46 -11.36 -3.83 -15.93
N ARG A 47 -11.74 -3.24 -14.80
CA ARG A 47 -12.24 -3.98 -13.63
C ARG A 47 -13.55 -4.70 -13.94
N THR A 48 -14.53 -3.99 -14.48
CA THR A 48 -15.86 -4.58 -14.77
C THR A 48 -15.77 -5.67 -15.84
N ILE A 49 -15.05 -5.42 -16.94
CA ILE A 49 -14.86 -6.40 -18.01
C ILE A 49 -14.02 -7.58 -17.50
N GLY A 50 -12.94 -7.31 -16.77
CA GLY A 50 -12.11 -8.35 -16.17
C GLY A 50 -12.90 -9.27 -15.24
N LEU A 51 -13.70 -8.72 -14.33
CA LEU A 51 -14.56 -9.49 -13.42
C LEU A 51 -15.66 -10.25 -14.16
N ALA A 52 -16.30 -9.65 -15.16
CA ALA A 52 -17.33 -10.32 -15.95
C ALA A 52 -16.75 -11.50 -16.75
N LEU A 53 -15.59 -11.31 -17.38
CA LEU A 53 -14.91 -12.38 -18.09
C LEU A 53 -14.38 -13.46 -17.15
N ALA A 54 -13.86 -13.08 -15.97
CA ALA A 54 -13.47 -14.01 -14.91
C ALA A 54 -14.65 -14.89 -14.44
N LEU A 55 -15.84 -14.30 -14.26
CA LEU A 55 -17.03 -15.08 -13.96
C LEU A 55 -17.34 -16.10 -15.05
N ILE A 56 -17.29 -15.68 -16.31
CA ILE A 56 -17.55 -16.57 -17.45
C ILE A 56 -16.54 -17.70 -17.46
N THR A 57 -15.24 -17.41 -17.36
CA THR A 57 -14.19 -18.46 -17.33
C THR A 57 -14.40 -19.43 -16.18
N ARG A 58 -14.81 -18.93 -15.02
CA ARG A 58 -15.08 -19.76 -13.84
C ARG A 58 -16.30 -20.66 -13.99
N LEU A 59 -17.39 -20.13 -14.55
CA LEU A 59 -18.57 -20.93 -14.87
C LEU A 59 -18.26 -21.97 -15.95
N LEU A 60 -17.41 -21.65 -16.92
CA LEU A 60 -16.95 -22.61 -17.93
C LEU A 60 -16.09 -23.72 -17.32
N LEU A 61 -15.20 -23.40 -16.36
CA LEU A 61 -14.42 -24.39 -15.64
C LEU A 61 -15.32 -25.31 -14.80
N LEU A 62 -16.32 -24.76 -14.10
CA LEU A 62 -17.33 -25.55 -13.38
C LEU A 62 -18.19 -26.41 -14.31
N ALA A 63 -18.62 -25.88 -15.45
CA ALA A 63 -19.37 -26.66 -16.45
C ALA A 63 -18.51 -27.77 -17.06
N SER A 64 -17.18 -27.56 -17.13
CA SER A 64 -16.20 -28.52 -17.60
C SER A 64 -15.61 -29.36 -16.47
N LEU A 65 -16.37 -29.56 -15.38
CA LEU A 65 -15.88 -30.20 -14.16
C LEU A 65 -15.25 -31.58 -14.42
N SER A 66 -15.89 -32.42 -15.22
CA SER A 66 -15.34 -33.75 -15.55
C SER A 66 -13.98 -33.66 -16.23
N TRP A 67 -13.74 -32.62 -17.04
CA TRP A 67 -12.44 -32.37 -17.65
C TRP A 67 -11.43 -31.85 -16.62
N VAL A 68 -11.83 -30.94 -15.74
CA VAL A 68 -10.98 -30.41 -14.65
C VAL A 68 -10.54 -31.52 -13.69
N ILE A 69 -11.43 -32.46 -13.34
CA ILE A 69 -11.06 -33.64 -12.54
C ILE A 69 -10.04 -34.50 -13.29
N GLY A 70 -10.19 -34.64 -14.62
CA GLY A 70 -9.19 -35.31 -15.46
C GLY A 70 -7.79 -34.68 -15.40
N LEU A 71 -7.68 -33.38 -15.10
CA LEU A 71 -6.38 -32.73 -14.94
C LEU A 71 -5.62 -33.19 -13.70
N THR A 72 -6.28 -33.80 -12.72
CA THR A 72 -5.62 -34.37 -11.53
C THR A 72 -5.07 -35.77 -11.80
N ALA A 73 -5.36 -36.37 -12.95
CA ALA A 73 -4.79 -37.65 -13.32
C ALA A 73 -3.28 -37.51 -13.63
N PRO A 74 -2.42 -38.44 -13.19
CA PRO A 74 -1.00 -38.44 -13.50
C PRO A 74 -0.75 -38.42 -15.01
N LEU A 75 0.05 -37.46 -15.49
CA LEU A 75 0.51 -37.40 -16.88
C LEU A 75 1.81 -38.21 -17.06
N PHE A 76 2.75 -38.02 -16.14
CA PHE A 76 4.05 -38.71 -16.14
C PHE A 76 4.67 -38.70 -14.73
N THR A 77 5.61 -39.60 -14.48
CA THR A 77 6.29 -39.72 -13.18
C THR A 77 7.74 -39.24 -13.30
N VAL A 78 8.18 -38.36 -12.40
CA VAL A 78 9.57 -37.88 -12.32
C VAL A 78 10.09 -38.07 -10.91
N PHE A 79 11.25 -38.71 -10.75
CA PHE A 79 11.85 -39.01 -9.44
C PHE A 79 10.89 -39.71 -8.45
N GLY A 80 9.95 -40.51 -8.97
CA GLY A 80 8.93 -41.19 -8.15
C GLY A 80 7.72 -40.33 -7.76
N GLN A 81 7.63 -39.09 -8.24
CA GLN A 81 6.46 -38.22 -8.06
C GLN A 81 5.61 -38.21 -9.33
N GLU A 82 4.30 -38.40 -9.18
CA GLU A 82 3.33 -38.35 -10.27
C GLU A 82 2.94 -36.89 -10.53
N ILE A 83 3.19 -36.38 -11.72
CA ILE A 83 2.87 -34.99 -12.09
C ILE A 83 1.61 -35.00 -12.94
N SER A 84 0.58 -34.28 -12.49
CA SER A 84 -0.67 -34.10 -13.21
C SER A 84 -0.72 -32.78 -14.00
N GLY A 85 -1.74 -32.62 -14.84
CA GLY A 85 -1.96 -31.37 -15.58
C GLY A 85 -2.29 -30.19 -14.65
N ARG A 86 -3.01 -30.47 -13.56
CA ARG A 86 -3.27 -29.50 -12.47
C ARG A 86 -1.95 -29.00 -11.90
N ASP A 87 -1.05 -29.90 -11.55
CA ASP A 87 0.21 -29.55 -10.87
C ASP A 87 1.07 -28.64 -11.73
N LEU A 88 1.12 -28.90 -13.04
CA LEU A 88 1.81 -28.04 -13.98
C LEU A 88 1.19 -26.63 -14.04
N ILE A 89 -0.14 -26.51 -14.04
CA ILE A 89 -0.82 -25.21 -14.02
C ILE A 89 -0.54 -24.46 -12.72
N LEU A 90 -0.61 -25.14 -11.56
CA LEU A 90 -0.35 -24.54 -10.25
C LEU A 90 1.12 -24.12 -10.10
N LEU A 91 2.06 -24.95 -10.57
CA LEU A 91 3.50 -24.65 -10.57
C LEU A 91 3.82 -23.43 -11.43
N ILE A 92 3.39 -23.44 -12.70
CA ILE A 92 3.67 -22.35 -13.64
C ILE A 92 2.98 -21.07 -13.16
N GLY A 93 1.71 -21.16 -12.77
CA GLY A 93 0.93 -20.04 -12.27
C GLY A 93 1.50 -19.45 -10.98
N GLY A 94 1.85 -20.30 -10.02
CA GLY A 94 2.47 -19.91 -8.76
C GLY A 94 3.82 -19.26 -8.95
N LEU A 95 4.69 -19.83 -9.80
CA LEU A 95 5.99 -19.24 -10.11
C LEU A 95 5.83 -17.89 -10.84
N PHE A 96 4.90 -17.80 -11.78
CA PHE A 96 4.55 -16.56 -12.46
C PHE A 96 4.08 -15.50 -11.47
N LEU A 97 3.23 -15.85 -10.51
CA LEU A 97 2.75 -14.96 -9.46
C LEU A 97 3.89 -14.45 -8.57
N VAL A 98 4.76 -15.34 -8.08
CA VAL A 98 5.91 -14.96 -7.26
C VAL A 98 6.83 -14.02 -8.03
N ALA A 99 7.16 -14.35 -9.28
CA ALA A 99 8.02 -13.52 -10.11
C ALA A 99 7.39 -12.15 -10.38
N LYS A 100 6.10 -12.11 -10.73
CA LYS A 100 5.37 -10.87 -10.99
C LYS A 100 5.26 -10.01 -9.74
N ALA A 101 4.84 -10.58 -8.61
CA ALA A 101 4.72 -9.87 -7.34
C ALA A 101 6.07 -9.29 -6.89
N THR A 102 7.14 -10.07 -6.99
CA THR A 102 8.49 -9.63 -6.64
C THR A 102 8.96 -8.47 -7.53
N TYR A 103 8.70 -8.55 -8.84
CA TYR A 103 9.00 -7.45 -9.76
C TYR A 103 8.23 -6.17 -9.42
N GLU A 104 6.92 -6.29 -9.13
CA GLU A 104 6.07 -5.16 -8.73
C GLU A 104 6.54 -4.53 -7.40
N ILE A 105 6.96 -5.36 -6.42
CA ILE A 105 7.53 -4.91 -5.15
C ILE A 105 8.82 -4.13 -5.40
N HIS A 106 9.70 -4.65 -6.25
CA HIS A 106 10.97 -4.01 -6.58
C HIS A 106 10.77 -2.66 -7.28
N GLU A 107 9.89 -2.60 -8.29
CA GLU A 107 9.52 -1.37 -9.01
C GLU A 107 8.92 -0.32 -8.04
N HIS A 108 8.19 -0.75 -7.02
CA HIS A 108 7.68 0.14 -5.97
C HIS A 108 8.70 0.61 -4.94
N LEU A 109 9.75 -0.18 -4.67
CA LEU A 109 10.78 0.15 -3.69
C LEU A 109 11.89 1.02 -4.27
N GLU A 110 12.24 0.85 -5.56
CA GLU A 110 13.32 1.62 -6.19
C GLU A 110 12.95 3.09 -6.46
N GLY A 111 11.66 3.43 -6.43
CA GLY A 111 11.19 4.79 -6.75
C GLY A 111 11.47 5.16 -8.22
N ASP A 112 10.88 6.26 -8.68
CA ASP A 112 11.00 6.77 -10.06
C ASP A 112 12.43 7.26 -10.43
N ASP A 113 13.51 6.64 -9.95
CA ASP A 113 14.88 7.15 -10.13
C ASP A 113 15.47 6.91 -11.53
N HIS A 114 14.69 6.32 -12.45
CA HIS A 114 15.04 6.23 -13.86
C HIS A 114 13.87 6.66 -14.74
N GLY A 115 14.00 7.80 -15.41
CA GLY A 115 13.06 8.42 -16.35
C GLY A 115 12.72 7.61 -17.62
N LYS A 116 12.72 6.29 -17.56
CA LYS A 116 12.03 5.45 -18.53
C LYS A 116 10.54 5.51 -18.19
N LYS A 117 9.80 6.39 -18.87
CA LYS A 117 8.35 6.23 -19.01
C LYS A 117 8.10 4.84 -19.60
N GLY A 118 7.88 3.86 -18.73
CA GLY A 118 7.49 2.51 -19.12
C GLY A 118 6.29 2.63 -20.07
N LYS A 119 6.33 1.88 -21.16
CA LYS A 119 5.24 1.87 -22.14
C LYS A 119 3.95 1.55 -21.39
N ALA A 120 2.96 2.45 -21.42
CA ALA A 120 1.70 2.27 -20.73
C ALA A 120 1.13 0.88 -21.09
N ALA A 121 0.73 0.12 -20.07
CA ALA A 121 0.20 -1.22 -20.28
C ALA A 121 -0.99 -1.14 -21.25
N SER A 122 -1.06 -2.04 -22.23
CA SER A 122 -2.20 -2.08 -23.13
C SER A 122 -3.42 -2.67 -22.42
N PHE A 123 -4.61 -2.16 -22.74
CA PHE A 123 -5.86 -2.67 -22.18
C PHE A 123 -5.98 -4.19 -22.34
N ALA A 124 -5.72 -4.69 -23.55
CA ALA A 124 -5.76 -6.11 -23.84
C ALA A 124 -4.74 -6.93 -23.03
N SER A 125 -3.53 -6.41 -22.81
CA SER A 125 -2.52 -7.10 -21.99
C SER A 125 -2.95 -7.18 -20.53
N VAL A 126 -3.57 -6.13 -19.98
CA VAL A 126 -4.10 -6.13 -18.61
C VAL A 126 -5.24 -7.13 -18.48
N ILE A 127 -6.20 -7.14 -19.41
CA ILE A 127 -7.29 -8.12 -19.39
C ILE A 127 -6.75 -9.54 -19.51
N ALA A 128 -5.81 -9.81 -20.41
CA ALA A 128 -5.21 -11.13 -20.55
C ALA A 128 -4.52 -11.60 -19.26
N GLN A 129 -3.78 -10.71 -18.58
CA GLN A 129 -3.15 -11.04 -17.29
C GLN A 129 -4.18 -11.34 -16.20
N ILE A 130 -5.27 -10.58 -16.15
CA ILE A 130 -6.39 -10.85 -15.23
C ILE A 130 -6.95 -12.24 -15.48
N LEU A 131 -7.23 -12.60 -16.74
CA LEU A 131 -7.82 -13.90 -17.08
C LEU A 131 -6.89 -15.07 -16.80
N VAL A 132 -5.61 -14.96 -17.16
CA VAL A 132 -4.63 -16.03 -16.88
C VAL A 132 -4.54 -16.29 -15.38
N LEU A 133 -4.50 -15.23 -14.57
CA LEU A 133 -4.38 -15.38 -13.12
C LEU A 133 -5.67 -15.85 -12.48
N ASP A 134 -6.82 -15.38 -12.97
CA ASP A 134 -8.12 -15.90 -12.54
C ASP A 134 -8.25 -17.40 -12.86
N ILE A 135 -7.78 -17.87 -14.03
CA ILE A 135 -7.78 -19.31 -14.36
C ILE A 135 -6.94 -20.12 -13.38
N VAL A 136 -5.72 -19.65 -13.06
CA VAL A 136 -4.84 -20.34 -12.10
C VAL A 136 -5.50 -20.43 -10.72
N PHE A 137 -6.04 -19.33 -10.21
CA PHE A 137 -6.70 -19.31 -8.90
C PHE A 137 -8.04 -20.06 -8.90
N SER A 138 -8.80 -19.96 -9.98
CA SER A 138 -10.09 -20.62 -10.10
C SER A 138 -9.92 -22.14 -10.17
N LEU A 139 -8.86 -22.65 -10.79
CA LEU A 139 -8.59 -24.08 -10.84
C LEU A 139 -8.37 -24.68 -9.43
N ASP A 140 -7.56 -24.05 -8.58
CA ASP A 140 -7.38 -24.48 -7.18
C ASP A 140 -8.70 -24.42 -6.39
N SER A 141 -9.43 -23.31 -6.50
CA SER A 141 -10.70 -23.14 -5.79
C SER A 141 -11.79 -24.11 -6.24
N VAL A 142 -11.89 -24.42 -7.54
CA VAL A 142 -12.88 -25.35 -8.10
C VAL A 142 -12.57 -26.76 -7.65
N ILE A 143 -11.30 -27.18 -7.71
CA ILE A 143 -10.90 -28.51 -7.23
C ILE A 143 -11.19 -28.65 -5.73
N THR A 144 -10.93 -27.61 -4.95
CA THR A 144 -11.28 -27.58 -3.52
C THR A 144 -12.79 -27.69 -3.32
N ALA A 145 -13.60 -26.93 -4.08
CA ALA A 145 -15.05 -26.94 -3.98
C ALA A 145 -15.66 -28.33 -4.28
N VAL A 146 -15.13 -29.01 -5.28
CA VAL A 146 -15.57 -30.36 -5.69
C VAL A 146 -15.24 -31.40 -4.64
N GLY A 147 -14.18 -31.20 -3.85
CA GLY A 147 -13.86 -32.03 -2.69
C GLY A 147 -14.79 -31.81 -1.48
N MET A 148 -15.64 -30.77 -1.50
CA MET A 148 -16.49 -30.40 -0.36
C MET A 148 -17.99 -30.61 -0.61
N VAL A 149 -18.48 -30.43 -1.85
CA VAL A 149 -19.91 -30.42 -2.17
C VAL A 149 -20.14 -31.08 -3.52
N ASP A 150 -21.03 -32.07 -3.55
CA ASP A 150 -21.36 -32.82 -4.78
C ASP A 150 -22.33 -32.06 -5.71
N GLU A 151 -23.08 -31.10 -5.16
CA GLU A 151 -24.13 -30.38 -5.87
C GLU A 151 -23.58 -29.20 -6.68
N LEU A 152 -23.46 -29.39 -8.00
CA LEU A 152 -23.00 -28.35 -8.94
C LEU A 152 -23.82 -27.06 -8.84
N ALA A 153 -25.13 -27.16 -8.62
CA ALA A 153 -26.00 -26.00 -8.48
C ALA A 153 -25.60 -25.11 -7.28
N VAL A 154 -25.14 -25.72 -6.19
CA VAL A 154 -24.71 -25.02 -4.97
C VAL A 154 -23.37 -24.31 -5.24
N MET A 155 -22.43 -24.99 -5.90
CA MET A 155 -21.15 -24.40 -6.30
C MET A 155 -21.33 -23.20 -7.23
N VAL A 156 -22.15 -23.35 -8.27
CA VAL A 156 -22.46 -22.25 -9.21
C VAL A 156 -23.12 -21.08 -8.49
N ALA A 157 -24.10 -21.35 -7.63
CA ALA A 157 -24.76 -20.30 -6.86
C ALA A 157 -23.77 -19.54 -5.97
N ALA A 158 -22.87 -20.24 -5.27
CA ALA A 158 -21.87 -19.63 -4.41
C ALA A 158 -20.92 -18.72 -5.19
N VAL A 159 -20.40 -19.19 -6.34
CA VAL A 159 -19.52 -18.42 -7.22
C VAL A 159 -20.23 -17.18 -7.78
N VAL A 160 -21.47 -17.31 -8.24
CA VAL A 160 -22.23 -16.18 -8.80
C VAL A 160 -22.49 -15.12 -7.71
N VAL A 161 -22.94 -15.54 -6.52
CA VAL A 161 -23.21 -14.61 -5.41
C VAL A 161 -21.92 -13.93 -4.95
N ALA A 162 -20.82 -14.66 -4.78
CA ALA A 162 -19.51 -14.09 -4.45
C ALA A 162 -19.07 -13.07 -5.50
N MET A 163 -19.23 -13.38 -6.79
CA MET A 163 -18.85 -12.49 -7.87
C MET A 163 -19.69 -11.21 -7.91
N VAL A 164 -21.00 -11.29 -7.64
CA VAL A 164 -21.85 -10.09 -7.53
C VAL A 164 -21.36 -9.18 -6.41
N ILE A 165 -21.04 -9.75 -5.24
CA ILE A 165 -20.48 -8.99 -4.11
C ILE A 165 -19.16 -8.31 -4.51
N MET A 166 -18.29 -9.03 -5.23
CA MET A 166 -17.04 -8.47 -5.75
C MET A 166 -17.30 -7.35 -6.77
N LEU A 167 -18.20 -7.53 -7.73
CA LEU A 167 -18.51 -6.53 -8.75
C LEU A 167 -18.99 -5.21 -8.13
N VAL A 168 -19.90 -5.31 -7.15
CA VAL A 168 -20.44 -4.14 -6.42
C VAL A 168 -19.35 -3.45 -5.61
N SER A 169 -18.45 -4.21 -4.98
CA SER A 169 -17.36 -3.66 -4.16
C SER A 169 -16.11 -3.23 -4.94
N ALA A 170 -15.95 -3.63 -6.20
CA ALA A 170 -14.72 -3.48 -6.98
C ALA A 170 -14.18 -2.06 -7.06
N SER A 171 -15.06 -1.09 -7.30
CA SER A 171 -14.62 0.31 -7.37
C SER A 171 -14.18 0.84 -6.01
N ALA A 172 -14.87 0.46 -4.93
CA ALA A 172 -14.51 0.87 -3.57
C ALA A 172 -13.17 0.25 -3.14
N VAL A 173 -13.01 -1.06 -3.34
CA VAL A 173 -11.76 -1.78 -3.05
C VAL A 173 -10.61 -1.20 -3.87
N SER A 174 -10.80 -0.98 -5.17
CA SER A 174 -9.78 -0.43 -6.03
C SER A 174 -9.33 0.97 -5.60
N ASN A 175 -10.28 1.85 -5.27
CA ASN A 175 -9.95 3.19 -4.79
C ASN A 175 -9.22 3.14 -3.44
N PHE A 176 -9.59 2.22 -2.56
CA PHE A 176 -8.94 2.02 -1.27
C PHE A 176 -7.49 1.54 -1.43
N VAL A 177 -7.25 0.49 -2.22
CA VAL A 177 -5.92 -0.07 -2.49
C VAL A 177 -5.01 0.98 -3.14
N ASN A 178 -5.52 1.73 -4.12
CA ASN A 178 -4.72 2.75 -4.81
C ASN A 178 -4.41 3.97 -3.92
N ARG A 179 -5.26 4.28 -2.95
CA ARG A 179 -5.05 5.41 -2.03
C ARG A 179 -4.10 5.07 -0.87
N HIS A 180 -3.87 3.80 -0.59
CA HIS A 180 -3.08 3.35 0.56
C HIS A 180 -1.90 2.49 0.11
N PRO A 181 -0.70 3.09 -0.08
CA PRO A 181 0.47 2.37 -0.56
C PRO A 181 0.85 1.15 0.29
N THR A 182 0.67 1.22 1.61
CA THR A 182 0.91 0.09 2.53
C THR A 182 -0.04 -1.08 2.26
N VAL A 183 -1.32 -0.81 1.96
CA VAL A 183 -2.29 -1.84 1.54
C VAL A 183 -1.89 -2.45 0.20
N LYS A 184 -1.42 -1.65 -0.75
CA LYS A 184 -0.92 -2.14 -2.03
C LYS A 184 0.31 -3.05 -1.86
N MET A 185 1.26 -2.67 -1.01
CA MET A 185 2.41 -3.51 -0.68
C MET A 185 2.00 -4.81 0.03
N LEU A 186 1.04 -4.72 0.95
CA LEU A 186 0.49 -5.88 1.64
C LEU A 186 -0.13 -6.88 0.65
N ALA A 187 -0.91 -6.37 -0.30
CA ALA A 187 -1.51 -7.18 -1.36
C ALA A 187 -0.47 -7.89 -2.24
N LEU A 188 0.60 -7.19 -2.63
CA LEU A 188 1.70 -7.81 -3.38
C LEU A 188 2.42 -8.89 -2.55
N ALA A 189 2.56 -8.69 -1.24
CA ALA A 189 3.13 -9.72 -0.36
C ALA A 189 2.21 -10.95 -0.25
N PHE A 190 0.88 -10.78 -0.20
CA PHE A 190 -0.06 -11.89 -0.28
C PHE A 190 0.03 -12.63 -1.60
N LEU A 191 0.26 -11.91 -2.71
CA LEU A 191 0.46 -12.53 -4.01
C LEU A 191 1.70 -13.45 -4.04
N VAL A 192 2.78 -13.05 -3.36
CA VAL A 192 3.96 -13.91 -3.18
C VAL A 192 3.61 -15.13 -2.31
N LEU A 193 2.91 -14.93 -1.19
CA LEU A 193 2.53 -16.01 -0.28
C LEU A 193 1.63 -17.05 -0.97
N ILE A 194 0.61 -16.60 -1.69
CA ILE A 194 -0.31 -17.47 -2.43
C ILE A 194 0.44 -18.14 -3.58
N GLY A 195 1.25 -17.40 -4.34
CA GLY A 195 2.06 -17.97 -5.42
C GLY A 195 2.99 -19.08 -4.91
N ALA A 196 3.63 -18.88 -3.75
CA ALA A 196 4.43 -19.91 -3.09
C ALA A 196 3.59 -21.11 -2.62
N SER A 197 2.37 -20.87 -2.11
CA SER A 197 1.43 -21.95 -1.75
C SER A 197 1.04 -22.78 -2.96
N LEU A 198 0.75 -22.16 -4.10
CA LEU A 198 0.41 -22.88 -5.34
C LEU A 198 1.60 -23.69 -5.87
N VAL A 199 2.82 -23.17 -5.76
CA VAL A 199 4.03 -23.92 -6.09
C VAL A 199 4.17 -25.14 -5.17
N ALA A 200 3.94 -24.99 -3.86
CA ALA A 200 3.97 -26.09 -2.92
C ALA A 200 2.89 -27.14 -3.24
N GLU A 201 1.66 -26.70 -3.50
CA GLU A 201 0.55 -27.59 -3.86
C GLU A 201 0.79 -28.34 -5.17
N GLY A 202 1.41 -27.70 -6.18
CA GLY A 202 1.82 -28.35 -7.41
C GLY A 202 3.07 -29.26 -7.28
N LEU A 203 3.69 -29.32 -6.11
CA LEU A 203 4.72 -30.32 -5.74
C LEU A 203 4.18 -31.36 -4.75
N ASP A 204 2.85 -31.53 -4.72
CA ASP A 204 2.10 -32.38 -3.80
C ASP A 204 2.30 -32.05 -2.30
N GLN A 205 2.89 -30.89 -2.00
CA GLN A 205 3.02 -30.39 -0.62
C GLN A 205 1.75 -29.66 -0.24
N HIS A 206 0.84 -30.40 0.37
CA HIS A 206 -0.44 -29.86 0.82
C HIS A 206 -0.23 -28.96 2.04
N ILE A 207 -0.36 -27.65 1.83
CA ILE A 207 -0.37 -26.66 2.91
C ILE A 207 -1.82 -26.47 3.36
N PRO A 208 -2.15 -26.73 4.63
CA PRO A 208 -3.49 -26.45 5.13
C PRO A 208 -3.81 -24.97 4.95
N LYS A 209 -4.93 -24.67 4.27
CA LYS A 209 -5.26 -23.31 3.84
C LYS A 209 -5.33 -22.30 5.01
N GLY A 210 -5.60 -22.77 6.23
CA GLY A 210 -5.52 -21.95 7.45
C GLY A 210 -4.14 -21.32 7.72
N TYR A 211 -3.04 -21.97 7.33
CA TYR A 211 -1.70 -21.40 7.42
C TYR A 211 -1.42 -20.31 6.38
N VAL A 212 -2.22 -20.24 5.31
CA VAL A 212 -2.15 -19.16 4.32
C VAL A 212 -3.07 -18.02 4.75
N TYR A 213 -4.32 -18.34 5.07
CA TYR A 213 -5.34 -17.32 5.42
C TYR A 213 -5.12 -16.68 6.79
N GLY A 214 -4.55 -17.40 7.76
CA GLY A 214 -4.24 -16.87 9.08
C GLY A 214 -3.30 -15.65 9.03
N PRO A 215 -2.10 -15.78 8.41
CA PRO A 215 -1.20 -14.65 8.19
C PRO A 215 -1.83 -13.51 7.38
N ILE A 216 -2.65 -13.82 6.36
CA ILE A 216 -3.37 -12.82 5.58
C ILE A 216 -4.31 -12.00 6.48
N ALA A 217 -5.20 -12.68 7.21
CA ALA A 217 -6.16 -12.06 8.11
C ALA A 217 -5.48 -11.25 9.21
N PHE A 218 -4.42 -11.79 9.81
CA PHE A 218 -3.63 -11.09 10.83
C PHE A 218 -2.99 -9.82 10.27
N SER A 219 -2.40 -9.89 9.07
CA SER A 219 -1.73 -8.73 8.47
C SER A 219 -2.72 -7.65 8.04
N ILE A 220 -3.90 -8.02 7.54
CA ILE A 220 -5.01 -7.07 7.28
C ILE A 220 -5.44 -6.39 8.58
N PHE A 221 -5.59 -7.15 9.67
CA PHE A 221 -5.95 -6.60 10.98
C PHE A 221 -4.90 -5.61 11.49
N VAL A 222 -3.61 -5.97 11.41
CA VAL A 222 -2.50 -5.07 11.79
C VAL A 222 -2.50 -3.82 10.91
N GLU A 223 -2.69 -3.95 9.61
CA GLU A 223 -2.74 -2.82 8.69
C GLU A 223 -3.94 -1.91 8.97
N PHE A 224 -5.09 -2.48 9.32
CA PHE A 224 -6.25 -1.71 9.77
C PHE A 224 -5.94 -0.88 11.02
N LEU A 225 -5.26 -1.45 12.02
CA LEU A 225 -4.81 -0.72 13.20
C LEU A 225 -3.81 0.40 12.84
N ASN A 226 -2.87 0.12 11.94
CA ASN A 226 -1.90 1.11 11.46
C ASN A 226 -2.57 2.29 10.76
N LEU A 227 -3.52 2.04 9.86
CA LEU A 227 -4.27 3.09 9.17
C LEU A 227 -5.08 3.95 10.16
N ARG A 228 -5.68 3.32 11.18
CA ARG A 228 -6.42 4.02 12.24
C ARG A 228 -5.49 4.89 13.10
N ALA A 229 -4.32 4.38 13.48
CA ALA A 229 -3.33 5.13 14.25
C ALA A 229 -2.78 6.34 13.48
N ARG A 230 -2.41 6.15 12.21
CA ARG A 230 -1.94 7.25 11.33
C ARG A 230 -3.00 8.32 11.12
N SER A 231 -4.26 7.92 10.97
CA SER A 231 -5.38 8.87 10.82
C SER A 231 -5.60 9.72 12.07
N ARG A 232 -5.40 9.15 13.27
CA ARG A 232 -5.46 9.90 14.54
C ARG A 232 -4.30 10.89 14.67
N GLN A 233 -3.07 10.45 14.42
CA GLN A 233 -1.88 11.32 14.47
C GLN A 233 -1.97 12.50 13.49
N LYS A 234 -2.53 12.29 12.29
CA LYS A 234 -2.74 13.38 11.32
C LYS A 234 -3.74 14.41 11.83
N ARG A 235 -4.78 13.99 12.55
CA ARG A 235 -5.76 14.91 13.18
C ARG A 235 -5.13 15.72 14.32
N GLU A 236 -4.33 15.07 15.16
CA GLU A 236 -3.63 15.73 16.28
C GLU A 236 -2.60 16.76 15.79
N ARG A 237 -1.82 16.43 14.75
CA ARG A 237 -0.87 17.37 14.13
C ARG A 237 -1.53 18.54 13.38
N SER A 238 -2.80 18.41 13.02
CA SER A 238 -3.57 19.46 12.33
C SER A 238 -4.34 20.36 13.32
N ALA A 239 -4.27 20.10 14.63
CA ALA A 239 -4.78 21.04 15.63
C ALA A 239 -3.93 22.32 15.58
N PRO A 240 -4.54 23.51 15.44
CA PRO A 240 -3.80 24.76 15.29
C PRO A 240 -2.93 25.00 16.53
N VAL A 241 -1.62 25.10 16.31
CA VAL A 241 -0.67 25.47 17.36
C VAL A 241 -0.98 26.91 17.78
N HIS A 242 -1.46 27.10 19.01
CA HIS A 242 -1.65 28.44 19.58
C HIS A 242 -0.28 29.09 19.75
N LEU A 243 0.08 29.96 18.81
CA LEU A 243 1.27 30.80 18.92
C LEU A 243 1.04 31.80 20.06
N HIS A 244 1.91 31.76 21.07
CA HIS A 244 1.93 32.76 22.11
C HIS A 244 2.27 34.12 21.47
N PRO A 245 1.53 35.21 21.77
CA PRO A 245 1.82 36.52 21.20
C PRO A 245 3.15 37.05 21.74
N THR A 246 4.21 37.01 20.93
CA THR A 246 5.56 37.50 21.30
C THR A 246 5.73 39.01 21.15
N TYR A 247 4.65 39.77 20.89
CA TYR A 247 4.75 41.23 20.73
C TYR A 247 4.04 41.96 21.86
N VAL A 248 4.80 42.29 22.91
CA VAL A 248 4.44 43.38 23.82
C VAL A 248 4.90 44.67 23.14
N LYS A 249 3.94 45.42 22.57
CA LYS A 249 4.19 46.77 22.07
C LYS A 249 4.55 47.67 23.26
N ASN A 250 5.82 48.00 23.44
CA ASN A 250 6.23 49.03 24.40
C ASN A 250 5.50 50.33 24.07
N SER A 251 4.54 50.73 24.91
CA SER A 251 3.74 51.95 24.78
C SER A 251 4.54 53.23 25.12
N GLY A 252 5.83 53.29 24.75
CA GLY A 252 6.75 54.38 25.10
C GLY A 252 6.95 55.46 24.03
N GLU A 253 6.61 55.20 22.77
CA GLU A 253 6.99 56.08 21.64
C GLU A 253 5.86 56.98 21.09
N GLN A 254 4.80 57.22 21.87
CA GLN A 254 3.71 58.12 21.46
C GLN A 254 3.72 59.50 22.16
N ARG A 255 4.71 59.82 22.99
CA ARG A 255 4.77 61.13 23.67
C ARG A 255 5.44 62.26 22.89
N ASN A 256 6.25 61.98 21.86
CA ASN A 256 7.00 63.03 21.15
C ASN A 256 6.36 63.55 19.85
N ALA A 257 5.23 63.00 19.41
CA ALA A 257 4.56 63.45 18.18
C ALA A 257 3.62 64.66 18.40
N VAL A 258 3.30 65.02 19.64
CA VAL A 258 2.38 66.13 19.94
C VAL A 258 3.10 67.47 20.09
N LEU A 259 4.42 67.48 20.33
CA LEU A 259 5.13 68.73 20.67
C LEU A 259 5.68 69.53 19.48
N VAL A 260 5.56 69.05 18.23
CA VAL A 260 6.20 69.70 17.06
C VAL A 260 5.25 70.61 16.26
N ALA A 261 3.96 70.68 16.60
CA ALA A 261 2.95 71.34 15.76
C ALA A 261 2.40 72.72 16.27
N ALA A 262 3.08 73.42 17.18
CA ALA A 262 2.65 74.77 17.60
C ALA A 262 3.82 75.78 17.68
N ARG A 263 3.99 76.55 16.62
CA ARG A 263 4.71 77.85 16.52
C ARG A 263 3.92 78.97 17.26
N PRO A 264 4.36 80.26 17.36
CA PRO A 264 5.69 80.90 17.24
C PRO A 264 5.99 82.02 18.29
N THR A 265 7.22 82.57 18.23
CA THR A 265 7.66 83.98 18.48
C THR A 265 7.12 84.80 19.66
N GLY A 266 8.01 85.15 20.60
CA GLY A 266 7.81 86.24 21.57
C GLY A 266 8.99 86.42 22.52
N LYS A 267 9.49 87.65 22.67
CA LYS A 267 10.77 88.04 23.26
C LYS A 267 10.78 88.09 24.81
N THR A 268 11.98 87.91 25.37
CA THR A 268 12.50 88.56 26.61
C THR A 268 11.99 88.04 27.98
N GLN A 269 12.85 87.40 28.79
CA GLN A 269 13.69 87.99 29.85
C GLN A 269 14.22 86.89 30.80
N VAL A 270 15.50 86.97 31.16
CA VAL A 270 16.23 86.12 32.13
C VAL A 270 15.92 86.62 33.55
N PRO A 271 15.81 85.76 34.59
CA PRO A 271 16.94 85.68 35.53
C PRO A 271 17.18 84.34 36.26
N LYS A 272 18.48 84.10 36.49
CA LYS A 272 19.19 83.62 37.71
C LYS A 272 18.87 82.26 38.36
N GLN A 273 19.93 81.42 38.38
CA GLN A 273 20.24 80.38 39.37
C GLN A 273 20.36 80.96 40.80
N PRO A 274 20.14 80.14 41.83
CA PRO A 274 21.25 79.42 42.50
C PRO A 274 20.87 77.94 42.75
N GLY A 275 21.72 76.96 42.99
CA GLY A 275 23.13 76.88 43.35
C GLY A 275 23.29 75.65 44.28
N ASN A 276 24.35 74.85 44.07
CA ASN A 276 24.91 73.83 44.98
C ASN A 276 24.06 72.58 45.33
N ALA A 277 24.60 71.40 45.63
CA ALA A 277 25.98 70.89 45.71
C ALA A 277 25.93 69.36 45.92
N GLY A 278 26.99 68.67 45.50
CA GLY A 278 27.45 67.38 46.06
C GLY A 278 26.61 66.14 45.72
N GLN A 279 27.11 64.92 45.60
CA GLN A 279 28.41 64.26 45.81
C GLN A 279 28.40 63.06 44.84
N GLN A 280 29.42 62.86 44.02
CA GLN A 280 30.49 61.86 44.22
C GLN A 280 30.03 60.48 44.71
N GLY A 281 30.28 59.44 43.91
CA GLY A 281 30.31 58.06 44.42
C GLY A 281 30.27 56.92 43.39
N ARG A 282 31.42 56.67 42.73
CA ARG A 282 32.01 55.36 42.34
C ARG A 282 31.08 54.21 41.90
N ALA A 283 31.14 53.78 40.64
CA ALA A 283 32.11 52.82 40.07
C ALA A 283 31.84 51.34 40.42
N GLY A 284 31.60 50.53 39.39
CA GLY A 284 31.52 49.06 39.46
C GLY A 284 30.98 48.46 38.16
N GLN A 285 31.88 48.13 37.23
CA GLN A 285 31.59 47.62 35.88
C GLN A 285 30.95 46.22 35.82
N PRO A 286 30.35 45.86 34.66
CA PRO A 286 29.69 44.58 34.42
C PRO A 286 30.66 43.50 33.93
N ASN A 287 30.38 42.25 34.31
CA ASN A 287 31.14 41.09 33.87
C ASN A 287 30.74 40.67 32.43
N ARG A 288 31.70 40.70 31.52
CA ARG A 288 31.65 40.10 30.17
C ARG A 288 32.63 38.93 30.12
N SER A 289 32.32 38.01 29.21
CA SER A 289 33.24 37.15 28.44
C SER A 289 33.47 35.71 28.97
N GLY A 290 33.48 34.77 28.01
CA GLY A 290 34.06 33.45 28.22
C GLY A 290 33.44 32.28 27.43
N ARG A 291 33.42 32.33 26.09
CA ARG A 291 33.40 31.11 25.24
C ARG A 291 34.85 30.78 24.85
N PRO A 292 35.28 29.52 24.88
CA PRO A 292 36.35 28.99 24.02
C PRO A 292 35.73 28.15 22.87
N GLY A 293 36.11 28.21 21.58
CA GLY A 293 37.43 27.99 20.97
C GLY A 293 37.83 26.51 21.11
N GLY A 294 37.98 25.61 20.13
CA GLY A 294 38.35 25.70 18.71
C GLY A 294 39.71 24.99 18.50
N ASN A 295 39.75 23.77 17.93
CA ASN A 295 40.90 23.16 17.20
C ASN A 295 40.51 21.74 16.69
N THR A 296 40.45 21.43 15.39
CA THR A 296 41.49 21.08 14.39
C THR A 296 42.50 19.99 14.80
N ASN A 297 42.49 18.84 14.08
CA ASN A 297 43.68 18.31 13.40
C ASN A 297 43.38 17.10 12.48
N ARG A 298 43.85 17.20 11.23
CA ARG A 298 44.14 16.14 10.24
C ARG A 298 45.64 16.32 9.90
N PRO A 299 46.40 15.24 9.67
CA PRO A 299 47.09 15.09 8.36
C PRO A 299 47.18 13.59 7.94
N GLY A 300 47.52 13.17 6.72
CA GLY A 300 48.09 13.87 5.57
C GLY A 300 48.08 12.96 4.33
N LYS A 301 48.36 13.58 3.17
CA LYS A 301 48.49 12.99 1.82
C LYS A 301 49.93 12.55 1.53
N GLY A 302 50.08 11.54 0.67
CA GLY A 302 51.19 11.33 -0.26
C GLY A 302 50.97 10.00 -1.00
N GLY A 303 51.04 9.82 -2.31
CA GLY A 303 51.39 10.68 -3.45
C GLY A 303 52.12 9.83 -4.51
N ARG A 304 51.58 9.77 -5.74
CA ARG A 304 52.19 9.32 -7.03
C ARG A 304 52.50 7.82 -7.18
N GLY A 305 52.38 7.17 -8.34
CA GLY A 305 51.98 7.58 -9.69
C GLY A 305 52.32 6.50 -10.75
N GLY A 306 51.59 6.51 -11.87
CA GLY A 306 51.96 5.94 -13.20
C GLY A 306 51.84 4.42 -13.37
N ARG A 307 51.69 3.83 -14.58
CA ARG A 307 51.41 4.23 -15.96
C ARG A 307 51.38 2.91 -16.77
N SER A 308 50.67 2.84 -17.91
CA SER A 308 50.82 1.83 -18.99
C SER A 308 50.29 0.41 -18.67
N GLY A 309 49.67 -0.36 -19.57
CA GLY A 309 49.48 -0.25 -21.02
C GLY A 309 48.73 -1.49 -21.53
N ARG A 310 48.43 -1.45 -22.84
CA ARG A 310 47.71 -2.39 -23.70
C ARG A 310 47.99 -3.89 -23.47
N GLY A 311 46.98 -4.70 -23.80
CA GLY A 311 47.04 -6.15 -24.00
C GLY A 311 45.63 -6.71 -24.05
#